data_AF-A0A1D1ZMA6-F1
#
_entry.id   AF-A0A1D1ZMA6-F1
#
_cell.length_a   1.000
_cell.length_b   1.000
_cell.length_c   1.000
_cell.angle_alpha   90.00
_cell.angle_beta   90.00
_cell.angle_gamma   90.00
#
_symmetry.space_group_name_H-M   'P 1'
#
loop_
_entity.id
_entity.type
_entity.pdbx_description
1 polymer ?
#
loop_
_entity_poly.entity_id
_entity_poly.type
_entity_poly.pdbx_seq_one_letter_code
_entity_poly.pdbx_strand_id
1 'polypeptide(L)'
;TPAALPDSHVHRGPVRLRLRVPCGHPSYPLGLQDLCPRLVFGKLVYRCKTHPRHWTRLICDSSSWEHRPVPREDSGQRASHGTFGRLSCSFGRAQVEEHTMADVLEAVARLTDDRVKAKFESAISVVERAIALYGLPSLAFSFNGGKDSTVLLHIIRAAVAMHEQASPSGAAQAKVGGLSDMVTFFFDNPADFREVVAFTYATGAEYNLQLKSLHGGFRQGLEALLESTSVKAILLGTRKGDPNAVDQETFCPSSAGWPPFMRVNPVLHWTYHDVWTFLREAGLPYCSLYDQGYTSLGAVSNTHRNSALLKEDGSYAPAYMLPDTRLERAGRSDPARHASVLSDACETAGVIIVGDEILAAKVEDVNTRFLCKELRVAGWRVCKVAVVRDDVKAIAAEIKTMSAAFNVVLTAGGVGPTVDDMTLEALAEACDTHISRNPELERRIRAYFGSDVTNAHLKMAEIPEGSETSLIEFRTGSGALSPFPLVRCRNVYALPGIPSLLQEKWPEVKADLRASHEASSPLAPFHSVVMRLRTDDETAIADPLKAVAQRHGPNVSCGSYPVTGQADGVGLVLSVESKDAAALEAAAKDLEAALEPGMLSAKLSDNDFLGANGA
;
A
#
# COMPACT_ATOMS: atom_id res chain seq x y z
N THR A 1 4.16 -26.95 42.10
CA THR A 1 3.32 -27.43 43.21
C THR A 1 2.30 -26.37 43.53
N PRO A 2 0.99 -26.67 43.49
CA PRO A 2 -0.04 -25.70 43.86
C PRO A 2 -0.21 -25.75 45.38
N ALA A 3 0.40 -24.80 46.08
CA ALA A 3 0.05 -24.49 47.47
C ALA A 3 -0.64 -23.13 47.49
N ALA A 4 -1.83 -23.13 48.07
CA ALA A 4 -2.77 -22.06 48.35
C ALA A 4 -2.26 -20.61 48.21
N LEU A 5 -2.95 -19.81 47.41
CA LEU A 5 -3.05 -18.36 47.58
C LEU A 5 -4.52 -17.99 47.82
N PRO A 6 -4.85 -17.16 48.82
CA PRO A 6 -6.23 -16.79 49.14
C PRO A 6 -6.86 -15.90 48.06
N ASP A 7 -8.16 -16.10 47.83
CA ASP A 7 -9.03 -15.28 46.97
C ASP A 7 -9.18 -13.85 47.52
N SER A 8 -8.23 -12.94 47.28
CA SER A 8 -8.45 -11.49 47.47
C SER A 8 -7.31 -10.57 47.00
N HIS A 9 -6.69 -10.77 45.83
CA HIS A 9 -5.84 -9.71 45.25
C HIS A 9 -5.93 -9.65 43.72
N VAL A 10 -6.69 -8.66 43.22
CA VAL A 10 -6.60 -8.22 41.83
C VAL A 10 -5.37 -7.31 41.71
N HIS A 11 -4.27 -7.85 41.20
CA HIS A 11 -3.06 -7.06 40.93
C HIS A 11 -3.22 -6.34 39.58
N ARG A 12 -3.43 -5.02 39.60
CA ARG A 12 -3.36 -4.17 38.40
C ARG A 12 -1.90 -3.73 38.18
N GLY A 13 -1.11 -4.56 37.50
CA GLY A 13 0.28 -4.27 37.12
C GLY A 13 0.92 -5.43 36.32
N PRO A 14 2.01 -5.20 35.56
CA PRO A 14 2.61 -6.23 34.72
C PRO A 14 3.23 -7.36 35.55
N VAL A 15 2.63 -8.55 35.49
CA VAL A 15 3.15 -9.76 36.17
C VAL A 15 4.23 -10.42 35.30
N ARG A 16 5.44 -10.61 35.84
CA ARG A 16 6.52 -11.40 35.19
C ARG A 16 6.50 -12.84 35.69
N LEU A 17 6.01 -13.77 34.88
CA LEU A 17 6.13 -15.21 35.13
C LEU A 17 7.48 -15.74 34.60
N ARG A 18 8.25 -16.44 35.44
CA ARG A 18 9.47 -17.17 35.02
C ARG A 18 9.18 -18.67 35.01
N LEU A 19 9.15 -19.28 33.82
CA LEU A 19 9.03 -20.73 33.65
C LEU A 19 10.42 -21.35 33.41
N ARG A 20 10.71 -22.49 34.04
CA ARG A 20 11.88 -23.34 33.75
C ARG A 20 11.42 -24.51 32.89
N VAL A 21 12.02 -24.68 31.71
CA VAL A 21 11.79 -25.83 30.83
C VAL A 21 13.11 -26.62 30.74
N PRO A 22 13.13 -27.95 30.95
CA PRO A 22 14.34 -28.76 30.78
C PRO A 22 14.64 -28.99 29.29
N CYS A 23 15.93 -29.00 28.93
CA CYS A 23 16.40 -29.14 27.56
C CYS A 23 16.71 -30.61 27.23
N GLY A 24 16.17 -31.16 26.14
CA GLY A 24 16.71 -32.38 25.51
C GLY A 24 15.69 -33.37 24.93
N HIS A 25 15.05 -33.06 23.80
CA HIS A 25 14.64 -33.97 22.70
C HIS A 25 13.96 -33.14 21.59
N PRO A 26 14.03 -33.51 20.28
CA PRO A 26 13.64 -32.65 19.15
C PRO A 26 12.15 -32.75 18.85
N SER A 27 11.31 -32.40 19.82
CA SER A 27 9.85 -32.33 19.69
C SER A 27 9.38 -31.09 20.46
N TYR A 28 9.29 -29.95 19.77
CA TYR A 28 8.75 -28.71 20.35
C TYR A 28 7.21 -28.78 20.50
N PRO A 29 6.58 -28.06 21.45
CA PRO A 29 5.63 -28.67 22.38
C PRO A 29 4.16 -28.41 22.07
N LEU A 30 3.37 -29.49 22.06
CA LEU A 30 1.91 -29.54 22.25
C LEU A 30 1.46 -29.29 23.71
N GLY A 31 2.29 -28.69 24.57
CA GLY A 31 2.12 -28.73 26.04
C GLY A 31 1.78 -27.42 26.75
N LEU A 32 1.23 -26.42 26.07
CA LEU A 32 0.88 -25.11 26.68
C LEU A 32 -0.63 -24.87 26.86
N GLN A 33 -1.47 -25.82 26.43
CA GLN A 33 -2.93 -25.71 26.52
C GLN A 33 -3.49 -26.02 27.93
N ASP A 34 -2.70 -26.60 28.82
CA ASP A 34 -3.14 -26.95 30.18
C ASP A 34 -2.88 -25.86 31.26
N LEU A 35 -2.40 -24.67 30.85
CA LEU A 35 -2.15 -23.56 31.76
C LEU A 35 -3.42 -22.70 31.99
N CYS A 36 -4.30 -23.24 32.85
CA CYS A 36 -5.30 -22.55 33.68
C CYS A 36 -6.35 -21.65 32.99
N PRO A 37 -7.67 -21.90 33.17
CA PRO A 37 -8.76 -21.13 32.53
C PRO A 37 -8.98 -19.69 33.05
N ARG A 38 -8.05 -19.10 33.81
CA ARG A 38 -8.24 -17.79 34.49
C ARG A 38 -7.31 -16.66 34.03
N LEU A 39 -6.56 -16.83 32.95
CA LEU A 39 -5.71 -15.78 32.38
C LEU A 39 -6.49 -14.88 31.42
N VAL A 40 -7.04 -13.78 31.94
CA VAL A 40 -7.67 -12.72 31.16
C VAL A 40 -6.64 -11.57 31.04
N PHE A 41 -6.05 -11.42 29.85
CA PHE A 41 -5.02 -10.43 29.45
C PHE A 41 -3.58 -10.59 30.00
N GLY A 42 -2.61 -10.74 29.09
CA GLY A 42 -1.19 -10.54 29.36
C GLY A 42 -0.27 -10.90 28.17
N LYS A 43 0.76 -10.08 27.92
CA LYS A 43 1.83 -10.36 26.92
C LYS A 43 2.79 -11.40 27.49
N LEU A 44 2.90 -12.57 26.87
CA LEU A 44 3.91 -13.58 27.22
C LEU A 44 5.19 -13.35 26.42
N VAL A 45 6.32 -13.21 27.10
CA VAL A 45 7.64 -13.05 26.50
C VAL A 45 8.60 -13.99 27.22
N TYR A 46 9.26 -14.91 26.51
CA TYR A 46 10.25 -15.81 27.09
C TYR A 46 11.61 -15.70 26.39
N ARG A 47 12.69 -16.05 27.13
CA ARG A 47 14.09 -16.02 26.68
C ARG A 47 14.68 -17.42 26.73
N CYS A 48 15.11 -17.94 25.59
CA CYS A 48 15.82 -19.22 25.49
C CYS A 48 17.27 -19.07 25.99
N LYS A 49 17.77 -20.01 26.80
CA LYS A 49 19.13 -19.95 27.37
C LYS A 49 20.24 -20.25 26.36
N THR A 50 19.96 -20.96 25.27
CA THR A 50 20.96 -21.35 24.27
C THR A 50 21.09 -20.34 23.12
N HIS A 51 20.08 -19.51 22.86
CA HIS A 51 20.11 -18.47 21.82
C HIS A 51 19.58 -17.12 22.35
N PRO A 52 20.46 -16.26 22.91
CA PRO A 52 20.05 -15.05 23.59
C PRO A 52 19.54 -13.90 22.69
N ARG A 53 19.47 -14.09 21.35
CA ARG A 53 19.03 -13.06 20.39
C ARG A 53 17.60 -13.22 19.86
N HIS A 54 16.88 -14.29 20.19
CA HIS A 54 15.50 -14.50 19.73
C HIS A 54 14.47 -14.21 20.82
N TRP A 55 13.56 -13.28 20.52
CA TRP A 55 12.36 -13.01 21.28
C TRP A 55 11.15 -13.53 20.49
N THR A 56 10.34 -14.40 21.07
CA THR A 56 9.10 -14.89 20.43
C THR A 56 7.89 -14.30 21.15
N ARG A 57 6.94 -13.73 20.38
CA ARG A 57 5.73 -13.06 20.86
C ARG A 57 4.51 -13.94 20.58
N LEU A 58 3.74 -14.29 21.60
CA LEU A 58 2.45 -14.99 21.46
C LEU A 58 1.30 -14.01 21.71
N ILE A 59 0.32 -13.98 20.81
CA ILE A 59 -0.94 -13.23 20.94
C ILE A 59 -2.06 -14.25 21.02
N CYS A 60 -2.89 -14.18 22.06
CA CYS A 60 -4.08 -15.02 22.22
C CYS A 60 -5.30 -14.22 21.74
N ASP A 61 -6.13 -14.78 20.85
CA ASP A 61 -7.35 -14.15 20.32
C ASP A 61 -8.59 -14.58 21.12
N SER A 62 -9.55 -13.68 21.31
CA SER A 62 -10.74 -13.86 22.15
C SER A 62 -12.00 -14.25 21.37
N SER A 63 -11.88 -14.59 20.07
CA SER A 63 -13.01 -14.69 19.15
C SER A 63 -13.87 -15.96 19.22
N SER A 64 -13.77 -16.79 20.26
CA SER A 64 -14.50 -18.06 20.35
C SER A 64 -15.35 -18.22 21.61
N TRP A 65 -16.24 -17.25 21.88
CA TRP A 65 -17.26 -17.36 22.94
C TRP A 65 -18.65 -17.00 22.39
N GLU A 66 -19.42 -18.00 21.98
CA GLU A 66 -20.87 -17.85 21.78
C GLU A 66 -21.58 -17.88 23.14
N HIS A 67 -22.28 -16.78 23.47
CA HIS A 67 -23.18 -16.71 24.61
C HIS A 67 -24.43 -17.56 24.34
N ARG A 68 -24.59 -18.69 25.04
CA ARG A 68 -25.91 -19.31 25.25
C ARG A 68 -26.45 -18.92 26.63
N PRO A 69 -27.71 -18.46 26.75
CA PRO A 69 -28.29 -18.15 28.05
C PRO A 69 -28.63 -19.45 28.80
N VAL A 70 -28.20 -19.53 30.06
CA VAL A 70 -28.54 -20.63 30.99
C VAL A 70 -29.83 -20.25 31.73
N PRO A 71 -30.84 -21.14 31.86
CA PRO A 71 -32.04 -20.86 32.63
C PRO A 71 -31.73 -20.78 34.13
N ARG A 72 -32.45 -19.92 34.85
CA ARG A 72 -32.44 -19.85 36.31
C ARG A 72 -33.12 -21.08 36.90
N GLU A 73 -32.42 -21.79 37.78
CA GLU A 73 -33.07 -22.61 38.82
C GLU A 73 -32.56 -22.20 40.20
N ASP A 74 -33.56 -21.99 41.06
CA ASP A 74 -33.48 -21.68 42.47
C ASP A 74 -33.18 -22.93 43.32
N SER A 75 -32.87 -22.65 44.59
CA SER A 75 -32.86 -23.55 45.76
C SER A 75 -31.57 -24.30 46.06
N GLY A 76 -31.09 -24.06 47.29
CA GLY A 76 -29.85 -24.62 47.80
C GLY A 76 -30.03 -25.88 48.63
N GLN A 77 -28.92 -26.60 48.85
CA GLN A 77 -28.62 -27.33 50.08
C GLN A 77 -27.15 -27.78 50.08
N ARG A 78 -26.60 -27.93 51.28
CA ARG A 78 -25.18 -28.13 51.60
C ARG A 78 -24.72 -29.59 51.51
N ALA A 79 -23.42 -29.72 51.18
CA ALA A 79 -22.42 -30.68 51.65
C ALA A 79 -22.42 -32.14 51.16
N SER A 80 -21.30 -32.56 50.54
CA SER A 80 -20.31 -33.49 51.14
C SER A 80 -19.26 -33.93 50.11
N HIS A 81 -18.04 -34.18 50.59
CA HIS A 81 -16.94 -34.76 49.81
C HIS A 81 -17.28 -36.20 49.36
N GLY A 82 -17.10 -36.50 48.08
CA GLY A 82 -17.16 -37.88 47.59
C GLY A 82 -17.14 -37.99 46.07
N THR A 83 -16.00 -38.48 45.54
CA THR A 83 -15.89 -39.17 44.24
C THR A 83 -16.22 -38.35 42.98
N PHE A 84 -15.21 -37.68 42.41
CA PHE A 84 -15.23 -37.34 40.98
C PHE A 84 -15.08 -38.63 40.16
N GLY A 85 -16.22 -39.20 39.76
CA GLY A 85 -16.28 -40.13 38.65
C GLY A 85 -15.78 -39.46 37.37
N ARG A 86 -15.00 -40.19 36.57
CA ARG A 86 -14.61 -39.80 35.21
C ARG A 86 -15.86 -39.50 34.39
N LEU A 87 -16.15 -38.23 34.16
CA LEU A 87 -16.90 -37.81 32.98
C LEU A 87 -15.92 -37.83 31.81
N SER A 88 -15.93 -38.92 31.04
CA SER A 88 -15.31 -38.94 29.72
C SER A 88 -16.06 -37.96 28.83
N CYS A 89 -15.50 -36.76 28.67
CA CYS A 89 -15.92 -35.87 27.60
C CYS A 89 -15.34 -36.44 26.30
N SER A 90 -16.17 -37.16 25.55
CA SER A 90 -15.89 -37.57 24.18
C SER A 90 -15.93 -36.31 23.30
N PHE A 91 -14.84 -35.53 23.32
CA PHE A 91 -14.51 -34.70 22.18
C PHE A 91 -14.27 -35.66 21.02
N GLY A 92 -15.19 -35.69 20.07
CA GLY A 92 -14.98 -36.36 18.79
C GLY A 92 -13.65 -35.87 18.24
N ARG A 93 -12.71 -36.80 18.06
CA ARG A 93 -11.57 -36.57 17.18
C ARG A 93 -12.18 -36.18 15.83
N ALA A 94 -12.17 -34.89 15.49
CA ALA A 94 -12.10 -34.53 14.09
C ALA A 94 -10.87 -35.27 13.58
N GLN A 95 -11.07 -36.24 12.69
CA GLN A 95 -9.95 -36.87 12.02
C GLN A 95 -9.21 -35.75 11.31
N VAL A 96 -7.95 -35.53 11.69
CA VAL A 96 -7.04 -34.77 10.84
C VAL A 96 -6.80 -35.69 9.66
N GLU A 97 -7.50 -35.44 8.55
CA GLU A 97 -7.20 -36.11 7.29
C GLU A 97 -5.77 -35.72 6.90
N GLU A 98 -4.86 -36.69 6.89
CA GLU A 98 -3.49 -36.47 6.41
C GLU A 98 -3.55 -36.25 4.89
N HIS A 99 -3.37 -35.00 4.45
CA HIS A 99 -3.33 -34.62 3.05
C HIS A 99 -2.09 -35.19 2.35
N THR A 100 -2.27 -36.25 1.55
CA THR A 100 -1.19 -36.87 0.77
C THR A 100 -1.02 -36.18 -0.58
N MET A 101 0.12 -36.34 -1.27
CA MET A 101 0.25 -35.82 -2.64
C MET A 101 -0.72 -36.44 -3.65
N ALA A 102 -1.38 -37.57 -3.31
CA ALA A 102 -2.40 -38.20 -4.13
C ALA A 102 -3.78 -37.54 -4.01
N ASP A 103 -4.04 -36.79 -2.94
CA ASP A 103 -5.33 -36.14 -2.71
C ASP A 103 -5.69 -35.14 -3.82
N VAL A 104 -4.70 -34.45 -4.37
CA VAL A 104 -4.88 -33.42 -5.37
C VAL A 104 -5.18 -34.05 -6.73
N LEU A 105 -4.60 -35.20 -7.04
CA LEU A 105 -4.88 -35.94 -8.27
C LEU A 105 -6.31 -36.50 -8.24
N GLU A 106 -6.76 -36.95 -7.06
CA GLU A 106 -8.15 -37.36 -6.87
C GLU A 106 -9.11 -36.16 -6.95
N ALA A 107 -8.76 -35.02 -6.34
CA ALA A 107 -9.55 -33.80 -6.40
C ALA A 107 -9.69 -33.29 -7.85
N VAL A 108 -8.62 -33.40 -8.66
CA VAL A 108 -8.62 -33.06 -10.08
C VAL A 108 -9.50 -34.02 -10.89
N ALA A 109 -9.47 -35.33 -10.57
CA ALA A 109 -10.31 -36.32 -11.23
C ALA A 109 -11.82 -36.03 -11.05
N ARG A 110 -12.19 -35.32 -9.98
CA ARG A 110 -13.57 -34.89 -9.69
C ARG A 110 -14.00 -33.62 -10.41
N LEU A 111 -13.09 -32.89 -11.06
CA LEU A 111 -13.44 -31.71 -11.85
C LEU A 111 -14.47 -32.09 -12.92
N THR A 112 -15.41 -31.20 -13.19
CA THR A 112 -16.43 -31.38 -14.22
C THR A 112 -16.17 -30.51 -15.45
N ASP A 113 -15.46 -29.39 -15.29
CA ASP A 113 -15.06 -28.52 -16.40
C ASP A 113 -13.81 -29.07 -17.13
N ASP A 114 -14.01 -29.66 -18.31
CA ASP A 114 -12.95 -30.21 -19.16
C ASP A 114 -11.94 -29.15 -19.63
N ARG A 115 -12.35 -27.87 -19.74
CA ARG A 115 -11.44 -26.77 -20.09
C ARG A 115 -10.48 -26.49 -18.94
N VAL A 116 -10.95 -26.55 -17.69
CA VAL A 116 -10.10 -26.39 -16.50
C VAL A 116 -9.16 -27.59 -16.34
N LYS A 117 -9.63 -28.81 -16.59
CA LYS A 117 -8.77 -30.01 -16.64
C LYS A 117 -7.63 -29.87 -17.65
N ALA A 118 -7.93 -29.47 -18.89
CA ALA A 118 -6.91 -29.27 -19.92
C ALA A 118 -5.89 -28.19 -19.52
N LYS A 119 -6.33 -27.10 -18.88
CA LYS A 119 -5.44 -26.06 -18.34
C LYS A 119 -4.58 -26.56 -17.18
N PHE A 120 -5.12 -27.43 -16.34
CA PHE A 120 -4.41 -28.09 -15.26
C PHE A 120 -3.31 -29.04 -15.78
N GLU A 121 -3.63 -29.90 -16.74
CA GLU A 121 -2.66 -30.78 -17.40
C GLU A 121 -1.53 -30.00 -18.10
N SER A 122 -1.90 -28.91 -18.78
CA SER A 122 -0.93 -28.00 -19.39
C SER A 122 -0.01 -27.35 -18.35
N ALA A 123 -0.57 -26.89 -17.23
CA ALA A 123 0.22 -26.29 -16.14
C ALA A 123 1.14 -27.32 -15.44
N ILE A 124 0.69 -28.56 -15.25
CA ILE A 124 1.54 -29.67 -14.77
C ILE A 124 2.72 -29.86 -15.72
N SER A 125 2.46 -29.93 -17.03
CA SER A 125 3.52 -30.14 -18.03
C SER A 125 4.60 -29.04 -17.99
N VAL A 126 4.22 -27.81 -17.62
CA VAL A 126 5.17 -26.71 -17.39
C VAL A 126 6.02 -26.95 -16.15
N VAL A 127 5.42 -27.37 -15.04
CA VAL A 127 6.15 -27.67 -13.79
C VAL A 127 7.06 -28.88 -13.97
N GLU A 128 6.60 -29.96 -14.60
CA GLU A 128 7.42 -31.13 -14.91
C GLU A 128 8.63 -30.76 -15.78
N ARG A 129 8.43 -29.88 -16.77
CA ARG A 129 9.54 -29.35 -17.57
C ARG A 129 10.53 -28.56 -16.72
N ALA A 130 10.06 -27.74 -15.78
CA ALA A 130 10.94 -27.02 -14.85
C ALA A 130 11.72 -27.97 -13.94
N ILE A 131 11.07 -29.03 -13.44
CA ILE A 131 11.73 -30.09 -12.65
C ILE A 131 12.80 -30.78 -13.49
N ALA A 132 12.50 -31.13 -14.74
CA ALA A 132 13.46 -31.77 -15.64
C ALA A 132 14.67 -30.87 -15.98
N LEU A 133 14.46 -29.56 -16.13
CA LEU A 133 15.52 -28.61 -16.50
C LEU A 133 16.44 -28.23 -15.33
N TYR A 134 15.86 -28.07 -14.13
CA TYR A 134 16.59 -27.49 -12.99
C TYR A 134 16.77 -28.47 -11.82
N GLY A 135 15.88 -29.45 -11.66
CA GLY A 135 15.78 -30.31 -10.48
C GLY A 135 15.08 -29.61 -9.30
N LEU A 136 14.38 -30.39 -8.48
CA LEU A 136 13.60 -29.87 -7.35
C LEU A 136 14.39 -28.95 -6.39
N PRO A 137 15.64 -29.27 -5.98
CA PRO A 137 16.42 -28.42 -5.06
C PRO A 137 16.86 -27.07 -5.65
N SER A 138 16.77 -26.90 -6.97
CA SER A 138 17.08 -25.65 -7.67
C SER A 138 15.82 -24.88 -8.10
N LEU A 139 14.63 -25.38 -7.76
CA LEU A 139 13.38 -24.65 -7.89
C LEU A 139 13.04 -23.94 -6.58
N ALA A 140 12.43 -22.78 -6.70
CA ALA A 140 11.72 -22.13 -5.61
C ALA A 140 10.28 -21.83 -5.99
N PHE A 141 9.42 -21.68 -4.99
CA PHE A 141 8.02 -21.35 -5.15
C PHE A 141 7.67 -20.09 -4.35
N SER A 142 7.12 -19.08 -5.03
CA SER A 142 6.61 -17.89 -4.36
C SER A 142 5.15 -18.09 -3.95
N PHE A 143 4.92 -18.20 -2.63
CA PHE A 143 3.60 -18.50 -2.06
C PHE A 143 3.14 -17.39 -1.13
N ASN A 144 2.16 -16.58 -1.53
CA ASN A 144 1.69 -15.43 -0.75
C ASN A 144 0.31 -15.64 -0.10
N GLY A 145 -0.23 -16.86 -0.13
CA GLY A 145 -1.56 -17.18 0.40
C GLY A 145 -2.73 -16.64 -0.44
N GLY A 146 -2.45 -15.95 -1.54
CA GLY A 146 -3.47 -15.53 -2.51
C GLY A 146 -3.93 -16.69 -3.38
N LYS A 147 -5.16 -16.59 -3.91
CA LYS A 147 -5.84 -17.64 -4.71
C LYS A 147 -4.97 -18.25 -5.82
N ASP A 148 -4.23 -17.42 -6.56
CA ASP A 148 -3.44 -17.86 -7.72
C ASP A 148 -2.21 -18.69 -7.28
N SER A 149 -1.57 -18.26 -6.19
CA SER A 149 -0.47 -19.02 -5.58
C SER A 149 -0.96 -20.32 -4.94
N THR A 150 -2.18 -20.34 -4.39
CA THR A 150 -2.81 -21.58 -3.88
C THR A 150 -3.09 -22.57 -5.00
N VAL A 151 -3.64 -22.13 -6.14
CA VAL A 151 -3.79 -23.00 -7.32
C VAL A 151 -2.43 -23.56 -7.75
N LEU A 152 -1.42 -22.70 -7.84
CA LEU A 152 -0.07 -23.11 -8.22
C LEU A 152 0.53 -24.11 -7.23
N LEU A 153 0.32 -23.95 -5.92
CA LEU A 153 0.76 -24.93 -4.91
C LEU A 153 0.24 -26.32 -5.25
N HIS A 154 -1.06 -26.44 -5.55
CA HIS A 154 -1.68 -27.74 -5.85
C HIS A 154 -1.23 -28.31 -7.21
N ILE A 155 -0.98 -27.47 -8.21
CA ILE A 155 -0.35 -27.90 -9.47
C ILE A 155 1.06 -28.45 -9.22
N ILE A 156 1.87 -27.78 -8.39
CA ILE A 156 3.23 -28.25 -8.06
C ILE A 156 3.16 -29.57 -7.31
N ARG A 157 2.27 -29.69 -6.31
CA ARG A 157 2.05 -30.94 -5.57
C ARG A 157 1.73 -32.10 -6.51
N ALA A 158 0.84 -31.89 -7.48
CA ALA A 158 0.49 -32.90 -8.48
C ALA A 158 1.68 -33.29 -9.36
N ALA A 159 2.41 -32.30 -9.91
CA ALA A 159 3.56 -32.54 -10.76
C ALA A 159 4.70 -33.29 -10.02
N VAL A 160 4.94 -32.96 -8.74
CA VAL A 160 5.92 -33.67 -7.92
C VAL A 160 5.48 -35.11 -7.66
N ALA A 161 4.19 -35.33 -7.34
CA ALA A 161 3.65 -36.67 -7.15
C ALA A 161 3.86 -37.55 -8.41
N MET A 162 3.58 -37.00 -9.59
CA MET A 162 3.75 -37.68 -10.87
C MET A 162 5.23 -37.95 -11.17
N HIS A 163 6.11 -37.00 -10.88
CA HIS A 163 7.55 -37.15 -11.05
C HIS A 163 8.16 -38.23 -10.14
N GLU A 164 7.72 -38.30 -8.88
CA GLU A 164 8.14 -39.33 -7.92
C GLU A 164 7.66 -40.73 -8.34
N GLN A 165 6.42 -40.85 -8.86
CA GLN A 165 5.89 -42.11 -9.39
C GLN A 165 6.63 -42.60 -10.64
N ALA A 166 7.14 -41.68 -11.47
CA ALA A 166 7.88 -42.01 -12.69
C ALA A 166 9.35 -42.37 -12.46
N SER A 167 9.90 -42.12 -11.27
CA SER A 167 11.31 -42.36 -10.96
C SER A 167 11.59 -43.86 -10.68
N PRO A 168 12.59 -44.50 -11.33
CA PRO A 168 12.81 -45.95 -11.26
C PRO A 168 13.29 -46.50 -9.91
N SER A 169 13.50 -45.65 -8.91
CA SER A 169 13.85 -46.01 -7.52
C SER A 169 12.63 -46.05 -6.60
N GLY A 170 11.54 -46.69 -7.06
CA GLY A 170 10.38 -46.96 -6.22
C GLY A 170 10.71 -47.91 -5.06
N ALA A 171 10.04 -47.70 -3.91
CA ALA A 171 9.98 -48.58 -2.74
C ALA A 171 10.87 -48.26 -1.51
N ALA A 172 11.10 -47.00 -1.16
CA ALA A 172 11.55 -46.65 0.20
C ALA A 172 10.68 -45.53 0.79
N GLN A 173 9.67 -45.92 1.59
CA GLN A 173 8.80 -45.10 2.42
C GLN A 173 8.19 -43.85 1.75
N ALA A 174 6.86 -43.86 1.55
CA ALA A 174 6.11 -42.64 1.30
C ALA A 174 6.47 -41.59 2.37
N LYS A 175 7.39 -40.68 2.02
CA LYS A 175 7.69 -39.52 2.86
C LYS A 175 6.36 -38.81 3.04
N VAL A 176 6.02 -38.48 4.29
CA VAL A 176 4.86 -37.67 4.62
C VAL A 176 4.83 -36.48 3.65
N GLY A 177 3.77 -36.43 2.83
CA GLY A 177 3.70 -35.62 1.62
C GLY A 177 4.07 -34.17 1.90
N GLY A 178 4.98 -33.61 1.11
CA GLY A 178 5.33 -32.21 1.22
C GLY A 178 6.29 -31.74 0.15
N LEU A 179 6.34 -30.43 -0.07
CA LEU A 179 7.32 -29.80 -0.96
C LEU A 179 8.63 -29.49 -0.22
N SER A 180 9.00 -30.36 0.73
CA SER A 180 10.10 -30.12 1.65
C SER A 180 11.47 -30.04 0.98
N ASP A 181 11.63 -30.53 -0.25
CA ASP A 181 12.89 -30.42 -0.99
C ASP A 181 12.96 -29.17 -1.89
N MET A 182 11.88 -28.37 -1.94
CA MET A 182 11.79 -27.13 -2.70
C MET A 182 11.69 -25.93 -1.75
N VAL A 183 12.42 -24.85 -2.06
CA VAL A 183 12.36 -23.63 -1.27
C VAL A 183 11.05 -22.90 -1.54
N THR A 184 10.20 -22.75 -0.53
CA THR A 184 9.01 -21.91 -0.62
C THR A 184 9.28 -20.59 0.09
N PHE A 185 8.93 -19.46 -0.49
CA PHE A 185 9.14 -18.18 0.17
C PHE A 185 7.99 -17.21 -0.05
N PHE A 186 7.93 -16.23 0.85
CA PHE A 186 7.00 -15.10 0.75
C PHE A 186 7.63 -13.86 1.38
N PHE A 187 7.14 -12.70 1.00
CA PHE A 187 7.55 -11.43 1.61
C PHE A 187 6.60 -11.12 2.75
N ASP A 188 7.12 -11.11 3.97
CA ASP A 188 6.34 -10.79 5.17
C ASP A 188 6.29 -9.28 5.36
N ASN A 189 5.10 -8.73 5.12
CA ASN A 189 4.83 -7.30 5.20
C ASN A 189 3.87 -7.03 6.37
N PRO A 190 4.24 -6.18 7.34
CA PRO A 190 3.36 -5.80 8.45
C PRO A 190 2.03 -5.17 8.02
N ALA A 191 1.95 -4.69 6.78
CA ALA A 191 0.74 -4.12 6.20
C ALA A 191 -0.21 -5.15 5.60
N ASP A 192 0.11 -6.45 5.58
CA ASP A 192 -0.76 -7.50 5.03
C ASP A 192 -1.89 -7.87 5.98
N PHE A 193 -2.96 -8.45 5.43
CA PHE A 193 -4.08 -8.96 6.24
C PHE A 193 -3.63 -10.10 7.14
N ARG A 194 -4.05 -10.06 8.40
CA ARG A 194 -3.77 -11.14 9.38
C ARG A 194 -4.26 -12.49 8.89
N GLU A 195 -5.40 -12.52 8.21
CA GLU A 195 -6.03 -13.71 7.64
C GLU A 195 -5.19 -14.32 6.51
N VAL A 196 -4.56 -13.51 5.67
CA VAL A 196 -3.67 -13.98 4.59
C VAL A 196 -2.39 -14.56 5.18
N VAL A 197 -1.79 -13.85 6.15
CA VAL A 197 -0.59 -14.33 6.84
C VAL A 197 -0.88 -15.63 7.59
N ALA A 198 -1.99 -15.69 8.33
CA ALA A 198 -2.41 -16.90 9.04
C ALA A 198 -2.66 -18.07 8.09
N PHE A 199 -3.35 -17.84 6.96
CA PHE A 199 -3.57 -18.85 5.94
C PHE A 199 -2.24 -19.36 5.36
N THR A 200 -1.33 -18.45 5.01
CA THR A 200 -0.01 -18.81 4.45
C THR A 200 0.78 -19.72 5.38
N TYR A 201 0.86 -19.39 6.67
CA TYR A 201 1.56 -20.22 7.66
C TYR A 201 0.84 -21.56 7.93
N ALA A 202 -0.50 -21.56 8.00
CA ALA A 202 -1.29 -22.77 8.20
C ALA A 202 -1.10 -23.75 7.04
N THR A 203 -1.23 -23.27 5.80
CA THR A 203 -0.98 -24.03 4.57
C THR A 203 0.48 -24.51 4.49
N GLY A 204 1.42 -23.68 4.91
CA GLY A 204 2.84 -24.06 5.00
C GLY A 204 3.08 -25.25 5.94
N ALA A 205 2.41 -25.28 7.09
CA ALA A 205 2.48 -26.39 8.03
C ALA A 205 1.74 -27.64 7.53
N GLU A 206 0.54 -27.46 6.96
CA GLU A 206 -0.32 -28.54 6.45
C GLU A 206 0.36 -29.33 5.34
N TYR A 207 0.99 -28.64 4.38
CA TYR A 207 1.66 -29.27 3.24
C TYR A 207 3.18 -29.37 3.38
N ASN A 208 3.70 -29.21 4.60
CA ASN A 208 5.13 -29.36 4.94
C ASN A 208 6.06 -28.60 3.96
N LEU A 209 5.78 -27.31 3.76
CA LEU A 209 6.55 -26.41 2.91
C LEU A 209 7.78 -25.90 3.67
N GLN A 210 8.95 -25.81 3.02
CA GLN A 210 10.10 -25.06 3.57
C GLN A 210 9.87 -23.55 3.45
N LEU A 211 8.88 -23.02 4.19
CA LEU A 211 8.44 -21.64 4.08
C LEU A 211 9.45 -20.67 4.70
N LYS A 212 10.14 -19.89 3.86
CA LYS A 212 11.02 -18.80 4.25
C LYS A 212 10.29 -17.45 4.16
N SER A 213 10.29 -16.72 5.27
CA SER A 213 9.85 -15.32 5.32
C SER A 213 11.02 -14.42 4.92
N LEU A 214 10.79 -13.58 3.91
CA LEU A 214 11.72 -12.53 3.47
C LEU A 214 11.23 -11.17 3.97
N HIS A 215 12.18 -10.31 4.34
CA HIS A 215 11.91 -8.96 4.85
C HIS A 215 12.66 -7.91 4.03
N GLY A 216 12.13 -6.67 4.00
CA GLY A 216 12.73 -5.56 3.26
C GLY A 216 12.25 -5.47 1.81
N GLY A 217 13.04 -4.82 0.95
CA GLY A 217 12.67 -4.61 -0.46
C GLY A 217 12.70 -5.91 -1.28
N PHE A 218 11.75 -6.07 -2.22
CA PHE A 218 11.62 -7.27 -3.05
C PHE A 218 12.92 -7.73 -3.72
N ARG A 219 13.65 -6.79 -4.33
CA ARG A 219 14.93 -7.08 -5.01
C ARG A 219 15.98 -7.63 -4.04
N GLN A 220 16.19 -6.94 -2.92
CA GLN A 220 17.19 -7.30 -1.91
C GLN A 220 16.87 -8.66 -1.27
N GLY A 221 15.59 -8.91 -0.98
CA GLY A 221 15.15 -10.20 -0.43
C GLY A 221 15.37 -11.36 -1.40
N LEU A 222 15.08 -11.16 -2.70
CA LEU A 222 15.36 -12.18 -3.72
C LEU A 222 16.85 -12.40 -3.93
N GLU A 223 17.65 -11.33 -3.94
CA GLU A 223 19.11 -11.42 -4.07
C GLU A 223 19.70 -12.25 -2.93
N ALA A 224 19.34 -11.95 -1.67
CA ALA A 224 19.76 -12.73 -0.51
C ALA A 224 19.28 -14.19 -0.56
N LEU A 225 18.07 -14.45 -1.09
CA LEU A 225 17.56 -15.82 -1.26
C LEU A 225 18.40 -16.60 -2.28
N LEU A 226 18.69 -16.00 -3.44
CA LEU A 226 19.44 -16.64 -4.51
C LEU A 226 20.92 -16.85 -4.13
N GLU A 227 21.52 -15.94 -3.37
CA GLU A 227 22.88 -16.09 -2.86
C GLU A 227 23.01 -17.16 -1.78
N SER A 228 21.96 -17.36 -0.98
CA SER A 228 21.96 -18.32 0.14
C SER A 228 21.41 -19.70 -0.23
N THR A 229 21.05 -19.93 -1.49
CA THR A 229 20.45 -21.19 -1.96
C THR A 229 20.97 -21.60 -3.34
N SER A 230 20.64 -22.81 -3.79
CA SER A 230 20.94 -23.32 -5.14
C SER A 230 19.85 -22.99 -6.17
N VAL A 231 18.96 -22.05 -5.86
CA VAL A 231 17.78 -21.74 -6.67
C VAL A 231 18.21 -21.09 -7.99
N LYS A 232 17.67 -21.60 -9.09
CA LYS A 232 17.90 -21.11 -10.46
C LYS A 232 16.62 -20.68 -11.16
N ALA A 233 15.49 -21.26 -10.77
CA ALA A 233 14.18 -20.92 -11.32
C ALA A 233 13.13 -20.78 -10.22
N ILE A 234 12.20 -19.85 -10.41
CA ILE A 234 11.14 -19.53 -9.45
C ILE A 234 9.78 -19.70 -10.12
N LEU A 235 8.95 -20.55 -9.52
CA LEU A 235 7.55 -20.78 -9.87
C LEU A 235 6.69 -19.66 -9.30
N LEU A 236 5.95 -18.97 -10.18
CA LEU A 236 5.15 -17.80 -9.86
C LEU A 236 3.68 -18.01 -10.27
N GLY A 237 2.76 -17.63 -9.37
CA GLY A 237 1.32 -17.67 -9.60
C GLY A 237 0.81 -16.50 -10.46
N THR A 238 1.59 -16.05 -11.44
CA THR A 238 1.27 -14.87 -12.28
C THR A 238 0.38 -15.27 -13.44
N ARG A 239 -0.69 -14.50 -13.68
CA ARG A 239 -1.58 -14.59 -14.84
C ARG A 239 -1.32 -13.45 -15.82
N LYS A 240 -1.67 -13.63 -17.09
CA LYS A 240 -1.49 -12.62 -18.16
C LYS A 240 -2.21 -11.30 -17.88
N GLY A 241 -3.27 -11.33 -17.05
CA GLY A 241 -4.00 -10.13 -16.63
C GLY A 241 -3.36 -9.37 -15.45
N ASP A 242 -2.26 -9.87 -14.86
CA ASP A 242 -1.59 -9.18 -13.76
C ASP A 242 -0.73 -8.01 -14.27
N PRO A 243 -0.62 -6.89 -13.52
CA PRO A 243 0.09 -5.68 -13.95
C PRO A 243 1.55 -5.90 -14.37
N ASN A 244 2.22 -6.87 -13.75
CA ASN A 244 3.64 -7.14 -14.00
C ASN A 244 3.86 -8.24 -15.05
N ALA A 245 2.79 -8.77 -15.67
CA ALA A 245 2.86 -9.89 -16.61
C ALA A 245 3.05 -9.47 -18.07
N VAL A 246 3.14 -8.16 -18.35
CA VAL A 246 3.38 -7.64 -19.71
C VAL A 246 4.66 -8.26 -20.27
N ASP A 247 4.56 -8.82 -21.47
CA ASP A 247 5.64 -9.51 -22.20
C ASP A 247 6.26 -10.73 -21.47
N GLN A 248 5.59 -11.27 -20.45
CA GLN A 248 6.02 -12.52 -19.83
C GLN A 248 5.55 -13.72 -20.64
N GLU A 249 6.45 -14.70 -20.77
CA GLU A 249 6.17 -16.03 -21.30
C GLU A 249 6.09 -17.06 -20.16
N THR A 250 5.76 -18.30 -20.51
CA THR A 250 5.73 -19.43 -19.56
C THR A 250 7.09 -19.63 -18.88
N PHE A 251 8.19 -19.43 -19.62
CA PHE A 251 9.55 -19.38 -19.11
C PHE A 251 10.19 -18.08 -19.59
N CYS A 252 10.58 -17.19 -18.69
CA CYS A 252 11.29 -15.97 -19.07
C CYS A 252 12.34 -15.58 -18.04
N PRO A 253 13.49 -15.01 -18.44
CA PRO A 253 14.49 -14.54 -17.49
C PRO A 253 13.94 -13.39 -16.62
N SER A 254 14.58 -13.18 -15.47
CA SER A 254 14.36 -11.99 -14.66
C SER A 254 14.69 -10.71 -15.46
N SER A 255 14.05 -9.59 -15.11
CA SER A 255 14.18 -8.34 -15.87
C SER A 255 15.54 -7.70 -15.62
N ALA A 256 15.99 -6.84 -16.53
CA ALA A 256 17.21 -6.06 -16.32
C ALA A 256 17.14 -5.30 -14.97
N GLY A 257 18.22 -5.37 -14.19
CA GLY A 257 18.29 -4.81 -12.84
C GLY A 257 17.71 -5.67 -11.72
N TRP A 258 17.15 -6.86 -12.00
CA TRP A 258 16.83 -7.87 -10.98
C TRP A 258 17.94 -8.93 -10.90
N PRO A 259 18.10 -9.63 -9.76
CA PRO A 259 19.04 -10.75 -9.69
C PRO A 259 18.66 -11.82 -10.74
N PRO A 260 19.64 -12.53 -11.32
CA PRO A 260 19.40 -13.46 -12.42
C PRO A 260 18.71 -14.74 -11.94
N PHE A 261 17.51 -15.02 -12.46
CA PHE A 261 16.81 -16.29 -12.29
C PHE A 261 15.80 -16.50 -13.43
N MET A 262 15.34 -17.74 -13.64
CA MET A 262 14.27 -18.06 -14.58
C MET A 262 12.90 -17.94 -13.89
N ARG A 263 12.00 -17.10 -14.41
CA ARG A 263 10.58 -17.12 -14.03
C ARG A 263 9.88 -18.26 -14.74
N VAL A 264 9.09 -19.01 -13.99
CA VAL A 264 8.23 -20.08 -14.49
C VAL A 264 6.80 -19.76 -14.11
N ASN A 265 5.93 -19.58 -15.11
CA ASN A 265 4.54 -19.13 -14.94
C ASN A 265 3.52 -20.20 -15.42
N PRO A 266 3.28 -21.29 -14.66
CA PRO A 266 2.40 -22.39 -15.12
C PRO A 266 0.95 -21.99 -15.34
N VAL A 267 0.47 -20.96 -14.63
CA VAL A 267 -0.91 -20.48 -14.68
C VAL A 267 -1.09 -19.23 -15.54
N LEU A 268 -0.11 -18.87 -16.38
CA LEU A 268 -0.10 -17.61 -17.14
C LEU A 268 -1.38 -17.39 -17.96
N HIS A 269 -1.95 -18.44 -18.55
CA HIS A 269 -3.15 -18.38 -19.40
C HIS A 269 -4.44 -18.78 -18.68
N TRP A 270 -4.42 -18.86 -17.35
CA TRP A 270 -5.62 -19.05 -16.54
C TRP A 270 -6.39 -17.74 -16.43
N THR A 271 -7.71 -17.81 -16.48
CA THR A 271 -8.61 -16.70 -16.21
C THR A 271 -9.02 -16.68 -14.75
N TYR A 272 -9.61 -15.58 -14.29
CA TYR A 272 -10.19 -15.50 -12.94
C TYR A 272 -11.20 -16.63 -12.68
N HIS A 273 -12.02 -16.95 -13.68
CA HIS A 273 -13.01 -18.00 -13.55
C HIS A 273 -12.34 -19.38 -13.40
N ASP A 274 -11.30 -19.67 -14.18
CA ASP A 274 -10.60 -20.97 -14.11
C ASP A 274 -10.00 -21.23 -12.71
N VAL A 275 -9.43 -20.19 -12.10
CA VAL A 275 -8.88 -20.24 -10.74
C VAL A 275 -9.97 -20.64 -9.74
N TRP A 276 -11.12 -19.99 -9.80
CA TRP A 276 -12.23 -20.28 -8.88
C TRP A 276 -12.90 -21.61 -9.16
N THR A 277 -13.14 -21.96 -10.42
CA THR A 277 -13.70 -23.26 -10.80
C THR A 277 -12.82 -24.38 -10.27
N PHE A 278 -11.50 -24.28 -10.45
CA PHE A 278 -10.56 -25.26 -9.91
C PHE A 278 -10.63 -25.34 -8.38
N LEU A 279 -10.47 -24.22 -7.66
CA LEU A 279 -10.47 -24.23 -6.18
C LEU A 279 -11.79 -24.78 -5.61
N ARG A 280 -12.93 -24.42 -6.23
CA ARG A 280 -14.27 -24.79 -5.74
C ARG A 280 -14.64 -26.23 -6.07
N GLU A 281 -14.42 -26.68 -7.30
CA GLU A 281 -14.75 -28.06 -7.70
C GLU A 281 -13.79 -29.08 -7.07
N ALA A 282 -12.51 -28.73 -6.90
CA ALA A 282 -11.54 -29.57 -6.20
C ALA A 282 -11.70 -29.53 -4.66
N GLY A 283 -12.57 -28.66 -4.12
CA GLY A 283 -12.81 -28.56 -2.68
C GLY A 283 -11.59 -28.07 -1.88
N LEU A 284 -10.74 -27.24 -2.48
CA LEU A 284 -9.46 -26.82 -1.90
C LEU A 284 -9.63 -25.59 -1.00
N PRO A 285 -8.95 -25.53 0.16
CA PRO A 285 -9.04 -24.40 1.05
C PRO A 285 -8.39 -23.15 0.44
N TYR A 286 -8.98 -21.99 0.70
CA TYR A 286 -8.45 -20.69 0.30
C TYR A 286 -8.67 -19.66 1.41
N CYS A 287 -7.99 -18.51 1.33
CA CYS A 287 -8.10 -17.46 2.35
C CYS A 287 -9.56 -16.99 2.53
N SER A 288 -10.04 -16.97 3.77
CA SER A 288 -11.44 -16.65 4.11
C SER A 288 -11.89 -15.24 3.72
N LEU A 289 -10.97 -14.31 3.46
CA LEU A 289 -11.32 -12.98 2.96
C LEU A 289 -12.05 -13.04 1.60
N TYR A 290 -11.77 -14.05 0.78
CA TYR A 290 -12.46 -14.20 -0.49
C TYR A 290 -13.95 -14.48 -0.31
N ASP A 291 -14.37 -15.15 0.77
CA ASP A 291 -15.80 -15.34 1.09
C ASP A 291 -16.47 -14.04 1.58
N GLN A 292 -15.68 -13.06 2.01
CA GLN A 292 -16.14 -11.76 2.50
C GLN A 292 -16.24 -10.70 1.38
N GLY A 293 -16.04 -11.08 0.12
CA GLY A 293 -16.16 -10.18 -1.04
C GLY A 293 -14.86 -9.50 -1.48
N TYR A 294 -13.71 -9.88 -0.91
CA TYR A 294 -12.41 -9.48 -1.48
C TYR A 294 -12.10 -10.32 -2.71
N THR A 295 -11.64 -9.72 -3.80
CA THR A 295 -11.40 -10.44 -5.09
C THR A 295 -9.93 -10.44 -5.52
N SER A 296 -9.16 -9.47 -5.01
CA SER A 296 -7.71 -9.36 -5.13
C SER A 296 -7.18 -8.91 -3.77
N LEU A 297 -6.10 -9.55 -3.28
CA LEU A 297 -5.52 -9.27 -1.98
C LEU A 297 -4.14 -8.62 -2.12
N GLY A 298 -3.86 -7.65 -1.25
CA GLY A 298 -2.52 -7.13 -0.97
C GLY A 298 -2.55 -6.43 0.39
N ALA A 299 -1.93 -5.26 0.54
CA ALA A 299 -1.92 -4.59 1.85
C ALA A 299 -3.32 -4.16 2.32
N VAL A 300 -3.51 -4.12 3.64
CA VAL A 300 -4.76 -3.69 4.31
C VAL A 300 -5.16 -2.28 3.91
N SER A 301 -4.18 -1.37 3.78
CA SER A 301 -4.43 0.03 3.43
C SER A 301 -5.01 0.21 2.03
N ASN A 302 -4.80 -0.75 1.15
CA ASN A 302 -5.01 -0.58 -0.28
C ASN A 302 -5.87 -1.70 -0.90
N THR A 303 -6.60 -2.41 -0.05
CA THR A 303 -7.53 -3.46 -0.43
C THR A 303 -8.87 -3.25 0.26
N HIS A 304 -9.92 -3.26 -0.53
CA HIS A 304 -11.30 -3.16 -0.13
C HIS A 304 -12.09 -4.32 -0.73
N ARG A 305 -13.26 -4.59 -0.14
CA ARG A 305 -14.22 -5.51 -0.72
C ARG A 305 -14.68 -4.98 -2.08
N ASN A 306 -14.92 -5.88 -3.02
CA ASN A 306 -15.29 -5.50 -4.37
C ASN A 306 -16.75 -5.03 -4.41
N SER A 307 -16.99 -3.78 -4.80
CA SER A 307 -18.34 -3.21 -4.86
C SER A 307 -19.27 -3.97 -5.82
N ALA A 308 -18.74 -4.64 -6.84
CA ALA A 308 -19.52 -5.49 -7.75
C ALA A 308 -20.10 -6.74 -7.08
N LEU A 309 -19.67 -7.05 -5.85
CA LEU A 309 -20.20 -8.14 -5.02
C LEU A 309 -21.16 -7.64 -3.93
N LEU A 310 -21.41 -6.33 -3.82
CA LEU A 310 -22.33 -5.76 -2.84
C LEU A 310 -23.77 -6.17 -3.18
N LYS A 311 -24.46 -6.75 -2.20
CA LYS A 311 -25.88 -7.12 -2.29
C LYS A 311 -26.77 -6.00 -1.76
N GLU A 312 -28.06 -6.06 -2.09
CA GLU A 312 -29.07 -5.09 -1.63
C GLU A 312 -29.18 -4.99 -0.10
N ASP A 313 -28.88 -6.07 0.61
CA ASP A 313 -28.89 -6.12 2.09
C ASP A 313 -27.61 -5.54 2.74
N GLY A 314 -26.68 -5.01 1.95
CA GLY A 314 -25.40 -4.46 2.40
C GLY A 314 -24.32 -5.52 2.67
N SER A 315 -24.61 -6.81 2.54
CA SER A 315 -23.62 -7.89 2.60
C SER A 315 -22.88 -8.05 1.27
N TYR A 316 -21.77 -8.79 1.27
CA TYR A 316 -21.02 -9.07 0.06
C TYR A 316 -21.17 -10.54 -0.33
N ALA A 317 -21.31 -10.80 -1.63
CA ALA A 317 -21.16 -12.13 -2.18
C ALA A 317 -19.68 -12.56 -2.16
N PRO A 318 -19.38 -13.88 -2.08
CA PRO A 318 -18.03 -14.41 -2.21
C PRO A 318 -17.38 -14.06 -3.55
N ALA A 319 -16.05 -14.04 -3.56
CA ALA A 319 -15.22 -13.66 -4.70
C ALA A 319 -15.51 -14.48 -5.98
N TYR A 320 -15.80 -15.76 -5.84
CA TYR A 320 -16.12 -16.64 -6.96
C TYR A 320 -17.45 -16.30 -7.66
N MET A 321 -18.28 -15.43 -7.07
CA MET A 321 -19.53 -14.94 -7.65
C MET A 321 -19.37 -13.61 -8.42
N LEU A 322 -18.15 -13.15 -8.66
CA LEU A 322 -17.91 -11.88 -9.35
C LEU A 322 -18.47 -11.93 -10.79
N PRO A 323 -19.41 -11.04 -11.16
CA PRO A 323 -20.09 -11.12 -12.45
C PRO A 323 -19.18 -10.73 -13.63
N ASP A 324 -18.28 -9.77 -13.43
CA ASP A 324 -17.32 -9.33 -14.43
C ASP A 324 -15.88 -9.49 -13.93
N THR A 325 -15.17 -10.43 -14.53
CA THR A 325 -13.77 -10.74 -14.18
C THR A 325 -12.81 -9.56 -14.39
N ARG A 326 -13.15 -8.58 -15.24
CA ARG A 326 -12.35 -7.36 -15.43
C ARG A 326 -12.31 -6.51 -14.16
N LEU A 327 -13.30 -6.68 -13.28
CA LEU A 327 -13.41 -6.00 -12.00
C LEU A 327 -12.66 -6.72 -10.89
N GLU A 328 -11.90 -7.79 -11.16
CA GLU A 328 -11.14 -8.54 -10.15
C GLU A 328 -10.30 -7.62 -9.22
N ARG A 329 -9.74 -6.54 -9.78
CA ARG A 329 -8.90 -5.59 -9.05
C ARG A 329 -9.64 -4.30 -8.68
N ALA A 330 -10.96 -4.22 -8.86
CA ALA A 330 -11.75 -3.04 -8.52
C ALA A 330 -11.72 -2.72 -7.02
N GLY A 331 -11.53 -3.74 -6.18
CA GLY A 331 -11.28 -3.57 -4.74
C GLY A 331 -9.84 -3.18 -4.40
N ARG A 332 -8.93 -3.01 -5.36
CA ARG A 332 -7.55 -2.60 -5.11
C ARG A 332 -7.42 -1.10 -5.34
N SER A 333 -7.12 -0.39 -4.27
CA SER A 333 -6.50 0.91 -4.33
C SER A 333 -5.03 0.64 -4.67
N ASP A 334 -4.60 0.92 -5.90
CA ASP A 334 -3.20 0.72 -6.28
C ASP A 334 -2.32 1.68 -5.43
N PRO A 335 -1.15 1.30 -4.87
CA PRO A 335 -0.26 2.26 -4.21
C PRO A 335 0.17 3.40 -5.16
N ALA A 336 0.32 3.09 -6.45
CA ALA A 336 0.51 4.07 -7.52
C ALA A 336 -0.81 4.75 -7.96
N ARG A 337 -1.97 4.25 -7.49
CA ARG A 337 -3.26 4.97 -7.50
C ARG A 337 -3.67 5.56 -6.16
N HIS A 338 -2.92 5.43 -5.07
CA HIS A 338 -3.06 6.33 -3.93
C HIS A 338 -2.53 7.72 -4.26
N ALA A 339 -1.79 7.80 -5.36
CA ALA A 339 -1.54 8.99 -6.14
C ALA A 339 -2.71 9.41 -7.08
N SER A 340 -3.56 8.50 -7.56
CA SER A 340 -4.46 8.79 -8.70
C SER A 340 -5.91 8.28 -8.64
N VAL A 341 -6.40 7.71 -7.54
CA VAL A 341 -7.82 7.34 -7.34
C VAL A 341 -8.25 7.66 -5.90
N LEU A 342 -8.34 8.97 -5.62
CA LEU A 342 -9.56 9.50 -5.04
C LEU A 342 -10.53 9.56 -6.23
N SER A 343 -11.59 8.75 -6.26
CA SER A 343 -12.56 8.79 -7.37
C SER A 343 -13.34 10.10 -7.31
N ASP A 344 -12.82 11.12 -7.99
CA ASP A 344 -13.43 11.79 -9.14
C ASP A 344 -12.60 13.05 -9.50
N ALA A 345 -12.05 13.07 -10.73
CA ALA A 345 -11.64 14.26 -11.48
C ALA A 345 -10.70 15.29 -10.79
N CYS A 346 -9.63 14.87 -10.12
CA CYS A 346 -8.62 15.82 -9.66
C CYS A 346 -7.18 15.43 -9.94
N GLU A 347 -6.57 16.18 -10.86
CA GLU A 347 -5.14 16.18 -11.13
C GLU A 347 -4.32 16.55 -9.91
N THR A 348 -3.16 15.91 -9.75
CA THR A 348 -2.31 15.99 -8.58
C THR A 348 -1.01 16.73 -8.84
N ALA A 349 -0.55 17.49 -7.84
CA ALA A 349 0.69 18.25 -7.91
C ALA A 349 1.59 17.98 -6.69
N GLY A 350 2.89 17.87 -6.94
CA GLY A 350 3.95 17.94 -5.93
C GLY A 350 4.68 19.27 -6.00
N VAL A 351 5.10 19.80 -4.85
CA VAL A 351 5.94 21.00 -4.76
C VAL A 351 7.24 20.69 -4.03
N ILE A 352 8.37 21.06 -4.62
CA ILE A 352 9.71 20.89 -4.04
C ILE A 352 10.34 22.27 -3.88
N ILE A 353 10.51 22.72 -2.65
CA ILE A 353 11.26 23.93 -2.32
C ILE A 353 12.73 23.53 -2.13
N VAL A 354 13.62 24.17 -2.86
CA VAL A 354 15.07 23.91 -2.82
C VAL A 354 15.76 25.11 -2.18
N GLY A 355 16.44 24.89 -1.06
CA GLY A 355 17.20 25.94 -0.39
C GLY A 355 17.56 25.60 1.06
N ASP A 356 18.86 25.55 1.37
CA ASP A 356 19.39 25.36 2.72
C ASP A 356 18.98 26.50 3.66
N GLU A 357 18.79 27.72 3.16
CA GLU A 357 18.32 28.88 3.90
C GLU A 357 16.88 28.75 4.37
N ILE A 358 16.05 28.00 3.63
CA ILE A 358 14.67 27.66 4.02
C ILE A 358 14.71 26.63 5.15
N LEU A 359 15.52 25.58 5.01
CA LEU A 359 15.69 24.55 6.04
C LEU A 359 16.30 25.12 7.33
N ALA A 360 17.18 26.11 7.21
CA ALA A 360 17.76 26.84 8.33
C ALA A 360 16.84 27.93 8.90
N ALA A 361 15.65 28.14 8.33
CA ALA A 361 14.70 29.19 8.68
C ALA A 361 15.30 30.60 8.67
N LYS A 362 16.31 30.85 7.82
CA LYS A 362 16.89 32.18 7.60
C LYS A 362 16.01 33.04 6.71
N VAL A 363 15.27 32.40 5.82
CA VAL A 363 14.32 33.00 4.90
C VAL A 363 12.98 32.32 5.11
N GLU A 364 11.90 33.11 5.16
CA GLU A 364 10.54 32.59 5.23
C GLU A 364 10.13 32.01 3.88
N ASP A 365 9.62 30.78 3.88
CA ASP A 365 9.05 30.17 2.67
C ASP A 365 7.67 30.74 2.35
N VAL A 366 7.65 31.71 1.43
CA VAL A 366 6.43 32.27 0.85
C VAL A 366 6.00 31.58 -0.44
N ASN A 367 6.90 30.80 -1.06
CA ASN A 367 6.67 30.16 -2.36
C ASN A 367 5.69 28.98 -2.23
N THR A 368 5.81 28.18 -1.17
CA THR A 368 4.84 27.10 -0.88
C THR A 368 3.43 27.65 -0.80
N ARG A 369 3.23 28.74 -0.04
CA ARG A 369 1.90 29.37 0.10
C ARG A 369 1.36 29.83 -1.25
N PHE A 370 2.18 30.50 -2.04
CA PHE A 370 1.80 30.99 -3.37
C PHE A 370 1.42 29.84 -4.31
N LEU A 371 2.32 28.86 -4.48
CA LEU A 371 2.11 27.72 -5.38
C LEU A 371 0.88 26.90 -4.99
N CYS A 372 0.72 26.58 -3.71
CA CYS A 372 -0.44 25.83 -3.23
C CYS A 372 -1.77 26.55 -3.50
N LYS A 373 -1.81 27.88 -3.29
CA LYS A 373 -2.98 28.69 -3.59
C LYS A 373 -3.29 28.69 -5.08
N GLU A 374 -2.29 28.96 -5.91
CA GLU A 374 -2.49 29.09 -7.34
C GLU A 374 -2.79 27.77 -8.05
N LEU A 375 -2.20 26.66 -7.60
CA LEU A 375 -2.51 25.31 -8.08
C LEU A 375 -3.97 24.95 -7.78
N ARG A 376 -4.48 25.29 -6.59
CA ARG A 376 -5.90 25.12 -6.25
C ARG A 376 -6.82 25.92 -7.18
N VAL A 377 -6.48 27.18 -7.46
CA VAL A 377 -7.20 28.02 -8.43
C VAL A 377 -7.11 27.44 -9.85
N ALA A 378 -6.04 26.74 -10.18
CA ALA A 378 -5.89 26.04 -11.45
C ALA A 378 -6.55 24.64 -11.47
N GLY A 379 -7.18 24.20 -10.37
CA GLY A 379 -7.85 22.91 -10.27
C GLY A 379 -6.93 21.72 -9.94
N TRP A 380 -5.71 21.98 -9.49
CA TRP A 380 -4.73 20.97 -9.10
C TRP A 380 -4.71 20.75 -7.59
N ARG A 381 -4.76 19.49 -7.17
CA ARG A 381 -4.64 19.11 -5.77
C ARG A 381 -3.17 18.94 -5.41
N VAL A 382 -2.67 19.80 -4.55
CA VAL A 382 -1.31 19.62 -3.99
C VAL A 382 -1.35 18.48 -2.98
N CYS A 383 -0.61 17.41 -3.25
CA CYS A 383 -0.59 16.20 -2.45
C CYS A 383 0.62 16.13 -1.51
N LYS A 384 1.74 16.75 -1.89
CA LYS A 384 2.97 16.76 -1.09
C LYS A 384 3.76 18.04 -1.36
N VAL A 385 4.27 18.63 -0.29
CA VAL A 385 5.32 19.64 -0.34
C VAL A 385 6.55 19.05 0.35
N ALA A 386 7.73 19.20 -0.24
CA ALA A 386 9.00 18.87 0.38
C ALA A 386 9.93 20.08 0.32
N VAL A 387 10.70 20.29 1.39
CA VAL A 387 11.81 21.24 1.41
C VAL A 387 13.10 20.42 1.42
N VAL A 388 13.98 20.65 0.47
CA VAL A 388 15.19 19.86 0.25
C VAL A 388 16.43 20.75 0.26
N ARG A 389 17.57 20.17 0.65
CA ARG A 389 18.87 20.82 0.65
C ARG A 389 19.37 21.08 -0.77
N ASP A 390 20.30 22.01 -0.91
CA ASP A 390 21.05 22.31 -2.14
C ASP A 390 22.06 21.19 -2.49
N ASP A 391 21.56 19.98 -2.69
CA ASP A 391 22.32 18.78 -3.00
C ASP A 391 21.67 18.03 -4.17
N VAL A 392 22.45 17.78 -5.23
CA VAL A 392 21.99 17.17 -6.47
C VAL A 392 21.24 15.85 -6.21
N LYS A 393 21.78 14.97 -5.36
CA LYS A 393 21.18 13.65 -5.10
C LYS A 393 19.91 13.76 -4.28
N ALA A 394 19.87 14.65 -3.30
CA ALA A 394 18.69 14.90 -2.48
C ALA A 394 17.53 15.44 -3.34
N ILE A 395 17.81 16.44 -4.18
CA ILE A 395 16.83 17.03 -5.09
C ILE A 395 16.39 15.96 -6.11
N ALA A 396 17.32 15.25 -6.75
CA ALA A 396 17.01 14.25 -7.77
C ALA A 396 16.17 13.08 -7.22
N ALA A 397 16.48 12.59 -6.01
CA ALA A 397 15.70 11.52 -5.38
C ALA A 397 14.26 11.95 -5.08
N GLU A 398 14.07 13.19 -4.62
CA GLU A 398 12.73 13.73 -4.36
C GLU A 398 11.97 13.98 -5.67
N ILE A 399 12.64 14.51 -6.71
CA ILE A 399 12.04 14.66 -8.05
C ILE A 399 11.61 13.29 -8.58
N LYS A 400 12.47 12.25 -8.55
CA LYS A 400 12.11 10.89 -9.02
C LYS A 400 10.89 10.35 -8.26
N THR A 401 10.87 10.53 -6.94
CA THR A 401 9.77 10.06 -6.09
C THR A 401 8.46 10.79 -6.41
N MET A 402 8.49 12.12 -6.50
CA MET A 402 7.29 12.94 -6.74
C MET A 402 6.81 12.84 -8.19
N SER A 403 7.71 12.79 -9.17
CA SER A 403 7.37 12.71 -10.60
C SER A 403 6.67 11.40 -10.93
N ALA A 404 7.04 10.31 -10.27
CA ALA A 404 6.35 9.02 -10.39
C ALA A 404 5.00 8.98 -9.65
N ALA A 405 4.82 9.81 -8.62
CA ALA A 405 3.64 9.81 -7.77
C ALA A 405 2.60 10.88 -8.14
N PHE A 406 2.95 11.93 -8.87
CA PHE A 406 2.01 13.03 -9.15
C PHE A 406 1.98 13.38 -10.63
N ASN A 407 0.86 13.92 -11.08
CA ASN A 407 0.68 14.32 -12.47
C ASN A 407 1.68 15.42 -12.86
N VAL A 408 1.95 16.38 -11.96
CA VAL A 408 2.97 17.42 -12.16
C VAL A 408 3.80 17.68 -10.90
N VAL A 409 5.04 18.12 -11.09
CA VAL A 409 5.95 18.52 -10.01
C VAL A 409 6.51 19.90 -10.30
N LEU A 410 6.48 20.79 -9.31
CA LEU A 410 7.03 22.14 -9.40
C LEU A 410 8.17 22.27 -8.41
N THR A 411 9.36 22.60 -8.90
CA THR A 411 10.48 22.98 -8.02
C THR A 411 10.55 24.50 -7.92
N ALA A 412 10.94 25.02 -6.76
CA ALA A 412 11.21 26.45 -6.58
C ALA A 412 12.54 26.63 -5.86
N GLY A 413 13.53 27.21 -6.54
CA GLY A 413 14.88 27.41 -6.01
C GLY A 413 15.96 26.65 -6.80
N GLY A 414 17.21 27.06 -6.61
CA GLY A 414 18.40 26.37 -7.13
C GLY A 414 18.61 26.41 -8.67
N VAL A 415 18.06 27.40 -9.38
CA VAL A 415 18.17 27.53 -10.86
C VAL A 415 19.07 28.68 -11.32
N GLY A 416 19.68 29.40 -10.38
CA GLY A 416 20.56 30.54 -10.67
C GLY A 416 22.00 30.15 -11.05
N PRO A 417 22.92 31.12 -11.01
CA PRO A 417 24.30 30.95 -11.44
C PRO A 417 25.27 30.49 -10.33
N THR A 418 24.86 30.44 -9.06
CA THR A 418 25.78 30.19 -7.93
C THR A 418 26.10 28.70 -7.75
N VAL A 419 27.06 28.39 -6.89
CA VAL A 419 27.55 27.01 -6.69
C VAL A 419 26.58 26.13 -5.92
N ASP A 420 25.59 26.71 -5.26
CA ASP A 420 24.48 26.06 -4.57
C ASP A 420 23.25 25.90 -5.47
N ASP A 421 23.20 26.57 -6.63
CA ASP A 421 22.13 26.38 -7.61
C ASP A 421 22.24 25.02 -8.34
N MET A 422 21.62 23.98 -7.77
CA MET A 422 21.80 22.58 -8.18
C MET A 422 20.57 21.94 -8.84
N THR A 423 19.46 22.67 -8.99
CA THR A 423 18.16 22.11 -9.42
C THR A 423 18.16 21.61 -10.86
N LEU A 424 18.81 22.31 -11.80
CA LEU A 424 18.86 21.87 -13.21
C LEU A 424 19.74 20.63 -13.40
N GLU A 425 20.83 20.51 -12.63
CA GLU A 425 21.68 19.32 -12.60
C GLU A 425 20.93 18.13 -11.99
N ALA A 426 20.27 18.35 -10.86
CA ALA A 426 19.43 17.35 -10.22
C ALA A 426 18.26 16.90 -11.11
N LEU A 427 17.69 17.82 -11.91
CA LEU A 427 16.64 17.50 -12.86
C LEU A 427 17.15 16.57 -13.97
N ALA A 428 18.39 16.77 -14.46
CA ALA A 428 19.01 15.87 -15.43
C ALA A 428 19.24 14.46 -14.83
N GLU A 429 19.79 14.39 -13.61
CA GLU A 429 19.95 13.13 -12.87
C GLU A 429 18.60 12.44 -12.61
N ALA A 430 17.56 13.21 -12.29
CA ALA A 430 16.21 12.72 -12.06
C ALA A 430 15.58 12.12 -13.32
N CYS A 431 15.87 12.68 -14.49
CA CYS A 431 15.35 12.20 -15.77
C CYS A 431 16.23 11.14 -16.44
N ASP A 432 17.30 10.69 -15.79
CA ASP A 432 18.28 9.74 -16.31
C ASP A 432 18.91 10.23 -17.64
N THR A 433 19.21 11.53 -17.71
CA THR A 433 19.85 12.18 -18.87
C THR A 433 21.10 12.97 -18.46
N HIS A 434 21.87 13.42 -19.44
CA HIS A 434 23.03 14.28 -19.24
C HIS A 434 22.61 15.74 -19.17
N ILE A 435 23.33 16.53 -18.36
CA ILE A 435 23.23 17.99 -18.41
C ILE A 435 24.18 18.52 -19.50
N SER A 436 23.69 19.41 -20.35
CA SER A 436 24.56 20.08 -21.32
C SER A 436 24.10 21.50 -21.62
N ARG A 437 25.03 22.27 -22.19
CA ARG A 437 24.78 23.67 -22.50
C ARG A 437 23.90 23.78 -23.74
N ASN A 438 22.69 24.26 -23.56
CA ASN A 438 21.76 24.52 -24.65
C ASN A 438 22.23 25.73 -25.48
N PRO A 439 22.50 25.57 -26.79
CA PRO A 439 23.05 26.65 -27.62
C PRO A 439 22.13 27.88 -27.72
N GLU A 440 20.82 27.68 -27.69
CA GLU A 440 19.84 28.76 -27.78
C GLU A 440 19.78 29.57 -26.47
N LEU A 441 19.76 28.90 -25.31
CA LEU A 441 19.87 29.57 -24.02
C LEU A 441 21.20 30.31 -23.88
N GLU A 442 22.31 29.67 -24.27
CA GLU A 442 23.63 30.30 -24.24
C GLU A 442 23.63 31.62 -25.05
N ARG A 443 23.07 31.59 -26.26
CA ARG A 443 22.94 32.77 -27.11
C ARG A 443 22.13 33.87 -26.44
N ARG A 444 21.00 33.54 -25.80
CA ARG A 444 20.15 34.51 -25.07
C ARG A 444 20.87 35.12 -23.87
N ILE A 445 21.56 34.31 -23.09
CA ILE A 445 22.32 34.75 -21.92
C ILE A 445 23.47 35.68 -22.34
N ARG A 446 24.22 35.30 -23.39
CA ARG A 446 25.28 36.16 -23.95
C ARG A 446 24.73 37.48 -24.46
N ALA A 447 23.57 37.47 -25.13
CA ALA A 447 22.94 38.70 -25.60
C ALA A 447 22.47 39.61 -24.45
N TYR A 448 22.00 39.02 -23.35
CA TYR A 448 21.52 39.76 -22.19
C TYR A 448 22.66 40.41 -21.38
N PHE A 449 23.73 39.66 -21.09
CA PHE A 449 24.86 40.17 -20.31
C PHE A 449 25.92 40.90 -21.15
N GLY A 450 25.91 40.74 -22.47
CA GLY A 450 26.87 41.38 -23.36
C GLY A 450 28.33 41.06 -23.01
N SER A 451 29.15 42.09 -22.81
CA SER A 451 30.55 41.95 -22.42
C SER A 451 30.75 41.37 -21.01
N ASP A 452 29.72 41.43 -20.16
CA ASP A 452 29.81 41.05 -18.75
C ASP A 452 29.43 39.58 -18.51
N VAL A 453 29.28 38.80 -19.59
CA VAL A 453 28.96 37.37 -19.50
C VAL A 453 30.11 36.60 -18.85
N THR A 454 29.79 35.74 -17.89
CA THR A 454 30.75 34.90 -17.16
C THR A 454 30.35 33.44 -17.28
N ASN A 455 31.24 32.50 -16.92
CA ASN A 455 30.89 31.08 -16.87
C ASN A 455 29.76 30.80 -15.86
N ALA A 456 29.66 31.58 -14.78
CA ALA A 456 28.54 31.49 -13.84
C ALA A 456 27.21 31.85 -14.51
N HIS A 457 27.19 32.88 -15.37
CA HIS A 457 26.00 33.18 -16.18
C HIS A 457 25.67 32.05 -17.15
N LEU A 458 26.68 31.45 -17.80
CA LEU A 458 26.50 30.36 -18.77
C LEU A 458 26.05 29.05 -18.13
N LYS A 459 26.26 28.85 -16.82
CA LYS A 459 25.70 27.73 -16.05
C LYS A 459 24.18 27.66 -16.17
N MET A 460 23.48 28.80 -16.22
CA MET A 460 22.02 28.83 -16.39
C MET A 460 21.54 28.36 -17.78
N ALA A 461 22.45 28.15 -18.74
CA ALA A 461 22.14 27.49 -20.01
C ALA A 461 22.36 25.97 -19.98
N GLU A 462 22.84 25.42 -18.87
CA GLU A 462 23.07 23.99 -18.68
C GLU A 462 21.77 23.34 -18.22
N ILE A 463 21.15 22.56 -19.11
CA ILE A 463 19.83 21.95 -18.91
C ILE A 463 19.88 20.45 -19.27
N PRO A 464 18.90 19.65 -18.85
CA PRO A 464 18.81 18.25 -19.26
C PRO A 464 18.75 18.10 -20.80
N GLU A 465 19.47 17.14 -21.34
CA GLU A 465 19.42 16.79 -22.77
C GLU A 465 18.21 15.90 -23.09
N GLY A 466 17.71 16.03 -24.33
CA GLY A 466 16.74 15.09 -24.90
C GLY A 466 15.43 15.74 -25.34
N SER A 467 14.59 14.95 -26.01
CA SER A 467 13.30 15.40 -26.55
C SER A 467 12.23 15.64 -25.49
N GLU A 468 12.47 15.21 -24.24
CA GLU A 468 11.53 15.38 -23.12
C GLU A 468 11.75 16.70 -22.36
N THR A 469 12.76 17.48 -22.75
CA THR A 469 13.06 18.79 -22.17
C THR A 469 12.53 19.90 -23.07
N SER A 470 11.73 20.79 -22.51
CA SER A 470 11.11 21.92 -23.21
C SER A 470 11.36 23.23 -22.46
N LEU A 471 11.49 24.31 -23.22
CA LEU A 471 11.56 25.67 -22.68
C LEU A 471 10.18 26.30 -22.72
N ILE A 472 9.70 26.79 -21.56
CA ILE A 472 8.46 27.55 -21.48
C ILE A 472 8.84 29.02 -21.54
N GLU A 473 8.46 29.63 -22.66
CA GLU A 473 8.74 31.03 -22.95
C GLU A 473 7.95 31.95 -22.03
N PHE A 474 8.57 33.06 -21.65
CA PHE A 474 7.96 34.07 -20.80
C PHE A 474 8.21 35.45 -21.38
N ARG A 475 7.18 36.30 -21.39
CA ARG A 475 7.31 37.71 -21.77
C ARG A 475 7.23 38.60 -20.54
N THR A 476 8.19 39.51 -20.42
CA THR A 476 8.20 40.50 -19.35
C THR A 476 7.02 41.46 -19.48
N GLY A 477 6.74 42.28 -18.46
CA GLY A 477 5.69 43.30 -18.51
C GLY A 477 5.84 44.32 -19.65
N SER A 478 7.04 44.45 -20.23
CA SER A 478 7.31 45.27 -21.42
C SER A 478 7.00 44.57 -22.76
N GLY A 479 6.56 43.31 -22.74
CA GLY A 479 6.30 42.48 -23.93
C GLY A 479 7.54 41.83 -24.55
N ALA A 480 8.73 42.15 -24.05
CA ALA A 480 9.99 41.56 -24.50
C ALA A 480 10.08 40.09 -24.08
N LEU A 481 10.68 39.25 -24.94
CA LEU A 481 10.94 37.85 -24.61
C LEU A 481 12.02 37.79 -23.52
N SER A 482 11.75 37.04 -22.45
CA SER A 482 12.70 36.87 -21.37
C SER A 482 13.92 36.06 -21.85
N PRO A 483 15.14 36.48 -21.49
CA PRO A 483 16.34 35.71 -21.77
C PRO A 483 16.42 34.42 -20.96
N PHE A 484 15.63 34.30 -19.88
CA PHE A 484 15.60 33.15 -18.97
C PHE A 484 14.22 32.48 -19.03
N PRO A 485 13.94 31.60 -20.00
CA PRO A 485 12.71 30.81 -20.00
C PRO A 485 12.71 29.81 -18.83
N LEU A 486 11.57 29.22 -18.53
CA LEU A 486 11.51 28.11 -17.57
C LEU A 486 11.92 26.82 -18.27
N VAL A 487 12.58 25.93 -17.52
CA VAL A 487 12.91 24.58 -17.98
C VAL A 487 11.86 23.63 -17.46
N ARG A 488 11.24 22.87 -18.37
CA ARG A 488 10.38 21.73 -18.06
C ARG A 488 11.05 20.48 -18.59
N CYS A 489 11.13 19.43 -17.78
CA CYS A 489 11.55 18.10 -18.23
C CYS A 489 10.49 17.09 -17.80
N ARG A 490 9.91 16.37 -18.77
CA ARG A 490 8.73 15.52 -18.56
C ARG A 490 7.58 16.29 -17.88
N ASN A 491 7.20 15.91 -16.67
CA ASN A 491 6.16 16.55 -15.86
C ASN A 491 6.70 17.46 -14.74
N VAL A 492 8.00 17.80 -14.78
CA VAL A 492 8.68 18.59 -13.75
C VAL A 492 9.02 19.97 -14.28
N TYR A 493 8.63 21.01 -13.55
CA TYR A 493 8.86 22.42 -13.87
C TYR A 493 9.89 23.01 -12.91
N ALA A 494 10.96 23.61 -13.43
CA ALA A 494 11.99 24.26 -12.62
C ALA A 494 11.75 25.78 -12.53
N LEU A 495 11.23 26.25 -11.39
CA LEU A 495 10.95 27.67 -11.13
C LEU A 495 12.05 28.33 -10.27
N PRO A 496 12.25 29.66 -10.42
CA PRO A 496 13.18 30.40 -9.58
C PRO A 496 12.74 30.44 -8.12
N GLY A 497 13.70 30.51 -7.20
CA GLY A 497 13.42 30.65 -5.76
C GLY A 497 13.00 32.06 -5.34
N ILE A 498 13.36 33.09 -6.13
CA ILE A 498 12.97 34.47 -5.84
C ILE A 498 11.45 34.62 -6.06
N PRO A 499 10.67 35.01 -5.03
CA PRO A 499 9.21 35.01 -5.12
C PRO A 499 8.65 35.88 -6.24
N SER A 500 9.19 37.08 -6.47
CA SER A 500 8.73 37.95 -7.55
C SER A 500 8.91 37.33 -8.93
N LEU A 501 10.07 36.72 -9.20
CA LEU A 501 10.36 36.06 -10.48
C LEU A 501 9.50 34.82 -10.70
N LEU A 502 9.23 34.06 -9.63
CA LEU A 502 8.34 32.91 -9.69
C LEU A 502 6.91 33.35 -10.04
N GLN A 503 6.41 34.37 -9.34
CA GLN A 503 5.07 34.92 -9.55
C GLN A 503 4.89 35.52 -10.95
N GLU A 504 5.92 36.20 -11.47
CA GLU A 504 5.92 36.73 -12.84
C GLU A 504 5.80 35.62 -13.89
N LYS A 505 6.45 34.47 -13.67
CA LYS A 505 6.48 33.35 -14.61
C LYS A 505 5.29 32.40 -14.49
N TRP A 506 4.58 32.45 -13.36
CA TRP A 506 3.44 31.59 -13.07
C TRP A 506 2.34 31.57 -14.15
N PRO A 507 1.94 32.69 -14.77
CA PRO A 507 0.91 32.69 -15.82
C PRO A 507 1.23 31.75 -16.99
N GLU A 508 2.50 31.65 -17.39
CA GLU A 508 2.95 30.78 -18.48
C GLU A 508 2.92 29.30 -18.07
N VAL A 509 3.34 28.99 -16.83
CA VAL A 509 3.18 27.64 -16.27
C VAL A 509 1.72 27.25 -16.22
N LYS A 510 0.85 28.14 -15.75
CA LYS A 510 -0.59 27.91 -15.68
C LYS A 510 -1.21 27.69 -17.07
N ALA A 511 -0.72 28.40 -18.09
CA ALA A 511 -1.14 28.19 -19.47
C ALA A 511 -0.67 26.83 -20.01
N ASP A 512 0.58 26.45 -19.76
CA ASP A 512 1.16 25.16 -20.18
C ASP A 512 0.46 23.97 -19.51
N LEU A 513 0.17 24.08 -18.20
CA LEU A 513 -0.62 23.10 -17.46
C LEU A 513 -2.00 22.93 -18.08
N ARG A 514 -2.68 24.02 -18.45
CA ARG A 514 -4.00 23.96 -19.12
C ARG A 514 -3.91 23.35 -20.51
N ALA A 515 -2.90 23.71 -21.30
CA ALA A 515 -2.71 23.19 -22.65
C ALA A 515 -2.39 21.69 -22.66
N SER A 516 -1.73 21.21 -21.61
CA SER A 516 -1.41 19.78 -21.42
C SER A 516 -2.65 18.93 -21.06
N HIS A 517 -3.79 19.54 -20.74
CA HIS A 517 -5.08 18.87 -20.54
C HIS A 517 -5.96 18.93 -21.78
N GLU A 518 -6.67 17.84 -22.10
CA GLU A 518 -7.58 17.79 -23.25
C GLU A 518 -8.62 18.92 -23.21
N ALA A 519 -8.81 19.61 -24.33
CA ALA A 519 -9.75 20.72 -24.49
C ALA A 519 -11.23 20.33 -24.16
N SER A 520 -11.53 19.03 -24.10
CA SER A 520 -12.83 18.44 -23.78
C SER A 520 -13.18 18.43 -22.28
N SER A 521 -12.21 18.64 -21.37
CA SER A 521 -12.46 18.62 -19.92
C SER A 521 -11.55 19.60 -19.16
N PRO A 522 -11.88 20.90 -19.11
CA PRO A 522 -11.13 21.88 -18.34
C PRO A 522 -11.17 21.56 -16.84
N LEU A 523 -10.03 21.69 -16.16
CA LEU A 523 -9.95 21.49 -14.72
C LEU A 523 -10.75 22.55 -13.97
N ALA A 524 -11.84 22.12 -13.33
CA ALA A 524 -12.60 22.99 -12.43
C ALA A 524 -11.73 23.43 -11.25
N PRO A 525 -11.76 24.72 -10.88
CA PRO A 525 -11.05 25.23 -9.71
C PRO A 525 -11.63 24.63 -8.42
N PHE A 526 -10.83 24.63 -7.36
CA PHE A 526 -11.37 24.40 -6.02
C PHE A 526 -12.08 25.65 -5.52
N HIS A 527 -13.30 25.46 -5.01
CA HIS A 527 -14.08 26.47 -4.32
C HIS A 527 -14.14 26.15 -2.84
N SER A 528 -14.17 27.19 -1.99
CA SER A 528 -14.21 27.03 -0.54
C SER A 528 -15.26 27.92 0.11
N VAL A 529 -15.99 27.39 1.09
CA VAL A 529 -16.83 28.15 2.01
C VAL A 529 -16.24 28.04 3.41
N VAL A 530 -16.04 29.18 4.05
CA VAL A 530 -15.52 29.28 5.41
C VAL A 530 -16.62 29.76 6.34
N MET A 531 -16.83 29.07 7.46
CA MET A 531 -17.79 29.43 8.49
C MET A 531 -17.07 29.72 9.80
N ARG A 532 -17.31 30.92 10.35
CA ARG A 532 -16.71 31.37 11.62
C ARG A 532 -17.71 31.14 12.75
N LEU A 533 -17.31 30.39 13.78
CA LEU A 533 -18.18 29.98 14.88
C LEU A 533 -17.76 30.60 16.23
N ARG A 534 -18.76 31.01 17.02
CA ARG A 534 -18.62 31.51 18.40
C ARG A 534 -18.62 30.37 19.41
N THR A 535 -17.76 29.38 19.18
CA THR A 535 -17.55 28.25 20.08
C THR A 535 -16.07 27.87 20.06
N ASP A 536 -15.55 27.43 21.18
CA ASP A 536 -14.24 26.82 21.35
C ASP A 536 -14.33 25.28 21.52
N ASP A 537 -15.55 24.73 21.59
CA ASP A 537 -15.80 23.30 21.69
C ASP A 537 -15.89 22.65 20.31
N GLU A 538 -14.78 22.08 19.86
CA GLU A 538 -14.71 21.31 18.61
C GLU A 538 -15.55 20.03 18.67
N THR A 539 -15.77 19.45 19.87
CA THR A 539 -16.55 18.22 20.01
C THR A 539 -18.03 18.42 19.68
N ALA A 540 -18.55 19.64 19.90
CA ALA A 540 -19.91 20.01 19.53
C ALA A 540 -20.16 19.97 18.01
N ILE A 541 -19.11 20.12 17.19
CA ILE A 541 -19.25 20.14 15.73
C ILE A 541 -18.72 18.87 15.03
N ALA A 542 -18.05 17.98 15.76
CA ALA A 542 -17.44 16.78 15.19
C ALA A 542 -18.46 15.85 14.51
N ASP A 543 -19.59 15.55 15.17
CA ASP A 543 -20.65 14.71 14.62
C ASP A 543 -21.38 15.37 13.43
N PRO A 544 -21.80 16.65 13.52
CA PRO A 544 -22.31 17.40 12.36
C PRO A 544 -21.36 17.38 11.15
N LEU A 545 -20.07 17.64 11.36
CA LEU A 545 -19.07 17.70 10.29
C LEU A 545 -18.90 16.33 9.61
N LYS A 546 -18.86 15.26 10.42
CA LYS A 546 -18.77 13.88 9.94
C LYS A 546 -20.01 13.48 9.15
N ALA A 547 -21.20 13.84 9.61
CA ALA A 547 -22.45 13.53 8.92
C ALA A 547 -22.52 14.23 7.55
N VAL A 548 -22.14 15.50 7.47
CA VAL A 548 -22.07 16.26 6.20
C VAL A 548 -21.04 15.65 5.25
N ALA A 549 -19.83 15.34 5.73
CA ALA A 549 -18.79 14.71 4.92
C ALA A 549 -19.22 13.33 4.36
N GLN A 550 -19.92 12.52 5.18
CA GLN A 550 -20.45 11.23 4.73
C GLN A 550 -21.58 11.35 3.72
N ARG A 551 -22.46 12.35 3.88
CA ARG A 551 -23.62 12.58 3.02
C ARG A 551 -23.22 13.08 1.63
N HIS A 552 -22.26 13.99 1.55
CA HIS A 552 -21.83 14.61 0.29
C HIS A 552 -20.68 13.85 -0.39
N GLY A 553 -20.11 12.86 0.29
CA GLY A 553 -19.13 11.94 -0.29
C GLY A 553 -17.75 12.57 -0.51
N PRO A 554 -16.88 11.92 -1.30
CA PRO A 554 -15.46 12.30 -1.44
C PRO A 554 -15.24 13.62 -2.20
N ASN A 555 -16.28 14.15 -2.86
CA ASN A 555 -16.21 15.39 -3.64
C ASN A 555 -16.27 16.64 -2.77
N VAL A 556 -16.60 16.50 -1.47
CA VAL A 556 -16.61 17.61 -0.51
C VAL A 556 -15.64 17.30 0.62
N SER A 557 -14.68 18.20 0.85
CA SER A 557 -13.75 18.15 1.97
C SER A 557 -14.21 19.10 3.06
N CYS A 558 -14.27 18.63 4.30
CA CYS A 558 -14.62 19.42 5.47
C CYS A 558 -13.44 19.45 6.45
N GLY A 559 -13.15 20.61 7.03
CA GLY A 559 -12.12 20.79 8.05
C GLY A 559 -12.55 21.75 9.14
N SER A 560 -11.97 21.60 10.32
CA SER A 560 -12.16 22.44 11.50
C SER A 560 -10.82 22.96 12.00
N TYR A 561 -10.78 24.22 12.40
CA TYR A 561 -9.57 24.93 12.79
C TYR A 561 -9.85 25.81 14.01
N PRO A 562 -9.41 25.43 15.22
CA PRO A 562 -9.57 26.26 16.40
C PRO A 562 -8.75 27.55 16.26
N VAL A 563 -9.35 28.67 16.65
CA VAL A 563 -8.72 29.99 16.61
C VAL A 563 -8.89 30.69 17.96
N THR A 564 -7.88 31.44 18.38
CA THR A 564 -7.90 32.14 19.67
C THR A 564 -7.64 33.63 19.46
N GLY A 565 -8.09 34.45 20.43
CA GLY A 565 -7.77 35.88 20.45
C GLY A 565 -8.44 36.71 19.34
N GLN A 566 -9.50 36.20 18.72
CA GLN A 566 -10.25 36.94 17.72
C GLN A 566 -11.14 37.99 18.40
N ALA A 567 -11.06 39.25 17.95
CA ALA A 567 -11.82 40.36 18.52
C ALA A 567 -13.34 40.20 18.39
N ASP A 568 -13.79 39.39 17.44
CA ASP A 568 -15.19 39.07 17.20
C ASP A 568 -15.70 37.89 18.05
N GLY A 569 -14.88 37.29 18.92
CA GLY A 569 -15.28 36.18 19.80
C GLY A 569 -15.41 34.83 19.08
N VAL A 570 -14.86 34.70 17.87
CA VAL A 570 -14.78 33.43 17.13
C VAL A 570 -13.72 32.53 17.78
N GLY A 571 -14.12 31.30 18.09
CA GLY A 571 -13.25 30.27 18.67
C GLY A 571 -12.93 29.12 17.70
N LEU A 572 -13.70 28.99 16.62
CA LEU A 572 -13.56 27.89 15.67
C LEU A 572 -13.90 28.33 14.25
N VAL A 573 -13.11 27.88 13.28
CA VAL A 573 -13.35 28.10 11.84
C VAL A 573 -13.57 26.76 11.17
N LEU A 574 -14.69 26.61 10.48
CA LEU A 574 -14.95 25.47 9.62
C LEU A 574 -14.67 25.84 8.16
N SER A 575 -14.15 24.89 7.40
CA SER A 575 -13.93 25.02 5.97
C SER A 575 -14.59 23.86 5.25
N VAL A 576 -15.33 24.17 4.20
CA VAL A 576 -15.89 23.22 3.25
C VAL A 576 -15.30 23.53 1.88
N GLU A 577 -14.78 22.53 1.17
CA GLU A 577 -14.13 22.69 -0.13
C GLU A 577 -14.66 21.67 -1.13
N SER A 578 -14.91 22.09 -2.37
CA SER A 578 -15.25 21.20 -3.49
C SER A 578 -14.86 21.80 -4.84
N LYS A 579 -14.72 20.94 -5.85
CA LYS A 579 -14.67 21.35 -7.26
C LYS A 579 -16.06 21.55 -7.87
N ASP A 580 -17.09 20.98 -7.26
CA ASP A 580 -18.48 21.15 -7.67
C ASP A 580 -19.11 22.25 -6.81
N ALA A 581 -19.41 23.39 -7.44
CA ALA A 581 -20.02 24.53 -6.77
C ALA A 581 -21.40 24.21 -6.18
N ALA A 582 -22.20 23.36 -6.84
CA ALA A 582 -23.51 22.97 -6.35
C ALA A 582 -23.39 22.02 -5.14
N ALA A 583 -22.44 21.08 -5.18
CA ALA A 583 -22.14 20.21 -4.04
C ALA A 583 -21.61 21.01 -2.84
N LEU A 584 -20.74 21.99 -3.07
CA LEU A 584 -20.24 22.89 -2.04
C LEU A 584 -21.37 23.67 -1.37
N GLU A 585 -22.26 24.28 -2.16
CA GLU A 585 -23.37 25.06 -1.63
C GLU A 585 -24.32 24.18 -0.81
N ALA A 586 -24.65 22.98 -1.30
CA ALA A 586 -25.47 22.02 -0.58
C ALA A 586 -24.83 21.57 0.74
N ALA A 587 -23.54 21.23 0.74
CA ALA A 587 -22.81 20.83 1.93
C ALA A 587 -22.69 21.97 2.94
N ALA A 588 -22.42 23.19 2.48
CA ALA A 588 -22.39 24.36 3.36
C ALA A 588 -23.76 24.64 3.98
N LYS A 589 -24.85 24.46 3.24
CA LYS A 589 -26.20 24.64 3.78
C LYS A 589 -26.57 23.56 4.81
N ASP A 590 -26.23 22.31 4.53
CA ASP A 590 -26.47 21.20 5.45
C ASP A 590 -25.66 21.37 6.75
N LEU A 591 -24.41 21.82 6.65
CA LEU A 591 -23.56 22.09 7.81
C LEU A 591 -24.13 23.24 8.64
N GLU A 592 -24.51 24.35 7.99
CA GLU A 592 -25.12 25.51 8.67
C GLU A 592 -26.41 25.14 9.40
N ALA A 593 -27.26 24.28 8.81
CA ALA A 593 -28.48 23.80 9.45
C ALA A 593 -28.23 22.85 10.64
N ALA A 594 -27.07 22.22 10.71
CA ALA A 594 -26.68 21.33 11.80
C ALA A 594 -26.03 22.05 12.99
N LEU A 595 -25.71 23.33 12.85
CA LEU A 595 -25.15 24.15 13.93
C LEU A 595 -26.25 24.63 14.88
N GLU A 596 -25.88 24.82 16.15
CA GLU A 596 -26.81 25.40 17.13
C GLU A 596 -27.13 26.86 16.80
N PRO A 597 -28.36 27.33 17.09
CA PRO A 597 -28.74 28.72 16.87
C PRO A 597 -27.79 29.70 17.58
N GLY A 598 -27.26 30.69 16.84
CA GLY A 598 -26.34 31.70 17.38
C GLY A 598 -24.85 31.29 17.38
N MET A 599 -24.53 30.05 17.00
CA MET A 599 -23.15 29.58 16.90
C MET A 599 -22.43 30.16 15.68
N LEU A 600 -23.12 30.33 14.55
CA LEU A 600 -22.55 30.91 13.33
C LEU A 600 -22.42 32.43 13.44
N SER A 601 -21.20 32.95 13.33
CA SER A 601 -20.91 34.39 13.31
C SER A 601 -20.89 34.96 11.90
N ALA A 602 -20.28 34.26 10.95
CA ALA A 602 -20.12 34.73 9.58
C ALA A 602 -19.86 33.55 8.63
N LYS A 603 -20.26 33.72 7.37
CA LYS A 603 -20.03 32.80 6.27
C LYS A 603 -19.34 33.56 5.14
N LEU A 604 -18.18 33.08 4.70
CA LEU A 604 -17.33 33.71 3.69
C LEU A 604 -17.14 32.73 2.52
N SER A 605 -17.16 33.25 1.29
CA SER A 605 -16.89 32.50 0.06
C SER A 605 -15.50 32.82 -0.47
N ASP A 606 -14.80 31.80 -0.99
CA ASP A 606 -13.51 31.84 -1.68
C ASP A 606 -12.32 32.41 -0.88
N ASN A 607 -11.33 31.54 -0.59
CA ASN A 607 -9.93 31.79 -0.21
C ASN A 607 -9.60 32.82 0.90
N ASP A 608 -10.56 33.51 1.48
CA ASP A 608 -10.42 34.35 2.67
C ASP A 608 -10.58 33.48 3.93
N PHE A 609 -9.75 32.43 4.01
CA PHE A 609 -9.59 31.62 5.22
C PHE A 609 -9.17 32.48 6.43
N LEU A 610 -8.55 33.62 6.13
CA LEU A 610 -8.07 34.63 7.06
C LEU A 610 -8.48 36.00 6.53
N GLY A 611 -9.77 36.32 6.58
CA GLY A 611 -10.17 37.73 6.60
C GLY A 611 -9.38 38.44 7.71
N ALA A 612 -8.48 39.33 7.31
CA ALA A 612 -7.86 40.38 8.11
C ALA A 612 -7.54 40.04 9.59
N ASN A 613 -6.56 39.18 9.83
CA ASN A 613 -5.71 39.39 11.00
C ASN A 613 -4.50 40.21 10.52
N GLY A 614 -4.61 41.52 10.69
CA GLY A 614 -3.43 42.36 10.72
C GLY A 614 -2.53 41.90 11.87
N ALA A 615 -1.31 41.53 11.52
CA ALA A 615 -0.12 41.62 12.36
C ALA A 615 1.05 41.92 11.41
#